data_AF-A0A922XLI6-F1
#
_entry.id   AF-A0A922XLI6-F1
#
_cell.length_a   1.000
_cell.length_b   1.000
_cell.length_c   1.000
_cell.angle_alpha   90.00
_cell.angle_beta   90.00
_cell.angle_gamma   90.00
#
_symmetry.space_group_name_H-M   'P 1'
#
loop_
_entity.id
_entity.type
_entity.pdbx_description
1 polymer ?
#
loop_
_entity_poly.entity_id
_entity_poly.type
_entity_poly.pdbx_seq_one_letter_code
_entity_poly.pdbx_strand_id
1 'polypeptide(L)'
;MSAPDPSPAGPAPARRTLLPDARLSPRFAGIATFCRYPRLEDVLPENRPVDWVLYGVPFDTGVSYRPGARFGPRAVRDASQYVKRFHMHHNIDVCDALSIADAGDAPISPFDIGKTLDLVADFAAGLGEHDAGTEPARLLAVGGDHSIAYANIRACYARLGEPRGGLALVHFDSHLDTVDTLWGERRSHASPFRRAIEEGFVDPARMISIGVKGPLNAAADLDFARHAGVT
;
A
#
# COMPACT_ATOMS: atom_id res chain seq x y z
N MET A 1 56.80 2.95 10.52
CA MET A 1 55.70 1.96 10.46
C MET A 1 54.74 2.44 9.39
N SER A 2 54.69 1.75 8.25
CA SER A 2 53.78 2.10 7.15
C SER A 2 52.35 1.81 7.57
N ALA A 3 51.43 2.74 7.34
CA ALA A 3 50.01 2.49 7.56
C ALA A 3 49.55 1.33 6.63
N PRO A 4 48.68 0.43 7.11
CA PRO A 4 48.15 -0.63 6.27
C PRO A 4 47.30 0.00 5.16
N ASP A 5 47.57 -0.41 3.93
CA ASP A 5 46.80 -0.08 2.74
C ASP A 5 45.35 -0.55 2.95
N PRO A 6 44.31 0.30 2.75
CA PRO A 6 42.94 -0.16 2.83
C PRO A 6 42.72 -1.22 1.77
N SER A 7 42.54 -2.47 2.22
CA SER A 7 42.14 -3.59 1.38
C SER A 7 41.01 -3.13 0.44
N PRO A 8 41.07 -3.43 -0.87
CA PRO A 8 39.98 -3.08 -1.76
C PRO A 8 38.73 -3.73 -1.21
N ALA A 9 37.73 -2.90 -0.87
CA ALA A 9 36.41 -3.39 -0.55
C ALA A 9 36.01 -4.33 -1.70
N GLY A 10 35.62 -5.56 -1.37
CA GLY A 10 35.10 -6.50 -2.35
C GLY A 10 34.00 -5.83 -3.19
N PRO A 11 33.68 -6.36 -4.38
CA PRO A 11 32.65 -5.77 -5.24
C PRO A 11 31.39 -5.52 -4.40
N ALA A 12 30.90 -4.28 -4.41
CA ALA A 12 29.67 -3.93 -3.72
C ALA A 12 28.60 -4.95 -4.13
N PRO A 13 27.84 -5.51 -3.18
CA PRO A 13 26.81 -6.48 -3.53
C PRO A 13 25.91 -5.88 -4.62
N ALA A 14 25.61 -6.68 -5.64
CA ALA A 14 24.74 -6.24 -6.72
C ALA A 14 23.39 -5.81 -6.11
N ARG A 15 23.03 -4.54 -6.28
CA ARG A 15 21.83 -3.98 -5.64
C ARG A 15 20.59 -4.72 -6.11
N ARG A 16 19.67 -5.00 -5.20
CA ARG A 16 18.40 -5.66 -5.52
C ARG A 16 17.37 -4.73 -6.17
N THR A 17 17.45 -3.43 -5.91
CA THR A 17 16.70 -2.38 -6.61
C THR A 17 17.67 -1.37 -7.21
N LEU A 18 17.59 -1.15 -8.52
CA LEU A 18 18.43 -0.17 -9.21
C LEU A 18 17.73 1.20 -9.25
N LEU A 19 18.40 2.20 -8.69
CA LEU A 19 17.99 3.60 -8.76
C LEU A 19 18.94 4.39 -9.67
N PRO A 20 18.47 5.42 -10.39
CA PRO A 20 19.36 6.34 -11.07
C PRO A 20 20.29 7.04 -10.07
N ASP A 21 21.59 7.09 -10.37
CA ASP A 21 22.57 7.75 -9.50
C ASP A 21 22.21 9.23 -9.36
N ALA A 22 21.82 9.63 -8.15
CA ALA A 22 21.40 10.99 -7.83
C ALA A 22 22.53 12.03 -7.94
N ARG A 23 23.80 11.60 -8.05
CA ARG A 23 24.96 12.47 -8.29
C ARG A 23 25.21 12.71 -9.77
N LEU A 24 24.67 11.86 -10.65
CA LEU A 24 24.77 11.99 -12.11
C LEU A 24 23.47 12.50 -12.73
N SER A 25 22.32 12.08 -12.19
CA SER A 25 20.99 12.48 -12.63
C SER A 25 20.22 13.12 -11.46
N PRO A 26 19.94 14.43 -11.52
CA PRO A 26 19.29 15.13 -10.42
C PRO A 26 17.88 14.56 -10.17
N ARG A 27 17.43 14.63 -8.91
CA ARG A 27 16.16 14.01 -8.47
C ARG A 27 14.91 14.64 -9.09
N PHE A 28 14.99 15.87 -9.61
CA PHE A 28 13.89 16.51 -10.33
C PHE A 28 13.77 16.05 -11.79
N ALA A 29 14.66 15.17 -12.26
CA ALA A 29 14.69 14.68 -13.64
C ALA A 29 14.36 13.18 -13.72
N GLY A 30 13.88 12.76 -14.90
CA GLY A 30 13.44 11.40 -15.18
C GLY A 30 11.92 11.22 -15.04
N ILE A 31 11.45 10.00 -15.26
CA ILE A 31 10.05 9.65 -15.05
C ILE A 31 9.79 9.53 -13.54
N ALA A 32 8.75 10.21 -13.05
CA ALA A 32 8.40 10.21 -11.63
C ALA A 32 7.60 8.94 -11.27
N THR A 33 8.29 7.84 -10.96
CA THR A 33 7.74 6.67 -10.24
C THR A 33 7.91 6.85 -8.73
N PHE A 34 7.22 6.04 -7.93
CA PHE A 34 7.37 6.05 -6.47
C PHE A 34 8.84 5.85 -6.09
N CYS A 35 9.41 6.80 -5.34
CA CYS A 35 10.80 6.80 -4.87
C CYS A 35 11.87 6.58 -5.96
N ARG A 36 11.54 6.82 -7.24
CA ARG A 36 12.38 6.49 -8.41
C ARG A 36 12.64 4.98 -8.60
N TYR A 37 11.81 4.12 -8.01
CA TYR A 37 11.87 2.68 -8.23
C TYR A 37 11.59 2.36 -9.71
N PRO A 38 12.19 1.28 -10.26
CA PRO A 38 11.89 0.85 -11.62
C PRO A 38 10.40 0.55 -11.75
N ARG A 39 9.85 0.79 -12.94
CA ARG A 39 8.52 0.26 -13.27
C ARG A 39 8.57 -1.26 -13.23
N LEU A 40 7.47 -1.91 -12.90
CA LEU A 40 7.41 -3.37 -12.76
C LEU A 40 7.89 -4.10 -14.02
N GLU A 41 7.60 -3.56 -15.20
CA GLU A 41 8.08 -4.07 -16.49
C GLU A 41 9.58 -3.85 -16.76
N ASP A 42 10.21 -2.89 -16.07
CA ASP A 42 11.63 -2.52 -16.23
C ASP A 42 12.54 -3.25 -15.22
N VAL A 43 11.99 -4.07 -14.32
CA VAL A 43 12.79 -4.86 -13.36
C VAL A 43 13.59 -5.93 -14.10
N LEU A 44 14.91 -5.88 -13.93
CA LEU A 44 15.84 -6.82 -14.55
C LEU A 44 15.58 -8.27 -14.11
N PRO A 45 15.82 -9.28 -14.98
CA PRO A 45 15.62 -10.68 -14.65
C PRO A 45 16.35 -11.14 -13.37
N GLU A 46 17.60 -10.72 -13.17
CA GLU A 46 18.41 -11.06 -11.99
C GLU A 46 17.91 -10.43 -10.68
N ASN A 47 17.06 -9.41 -10.77
CA ASN A 47 16.44 -8.75 -9.62
C ASN A 47 15.08 -9.34 -9.27
N ARG A 48 14.57 -10.32 -10.04
CA ARG A 48 13.33 -11.04 -9.74
C ARG A 48 13.59 -12.26 -8.84
N PRO A 49 12.61 -12.72 -8.04
CA PRO A 49 11.27 -12.13 -7.83
C PRO A 49 11.33 -10.77 -7.09
N VAL A 50 10.26 -9.99 -7.24
CA VAL A 50 10.14 -8.67 -6.59
C VAL A 50 9.60 -8.88 -5.17
N ASP A 51 10.25 -8.28 -4.18
CA ASP A 51 9.85 -8.43 -2.77
C ASP A 51 8.67 -7.50 -2.42
N TRP A 52 8.63 -6.31 -3.05
CA TRP A 52 7.59 -5.30 -2.84
C TRP A 52 7.13 -4.62 -4.14
N VAL A 53 5.83 -4.49 -4.31
CA VAL A 53 5.21 -3.74 -5.41
C VAL A 53 4.42 -2.57 -4.85
N LEU A 54 4.77 -1.36 -5.29
CA LEU A 54 4.04 -0.13 -5.02
C LEU A 54 3.09 0.15 -6.19
N TYR A 55 1.90 0.65 -5.91
CA TYR A 55 0.97 1.10 -6.95
C TYR A 55 0.04 2.18 -6.42
N GLY A 56 -0.49 2.99 -7.32
CA GLY A 56 -1.46 4.02 -7.01
C GLY A 56 -2.89 3.52 -7.15
N VAL A 57 -3.82 4.07 -6.36
CA VAL A 57 -5.27 3.89 -6.56
C VAL A 57 -5.91 5.28 -6.62
N PRO A 58 -5.98 5.93 -7.80
CA PRO A 58 -6.41 7.31 -7.96
C PRO A 58 -7.94 7.45 -7.93
N PHE A 59 -8.55 7.19 -6.77
CA PHE A 59 -9.99 7.10 -6.57
C PHE A 59 -10.47 7.89 -5.36
N ASP A 60 -11.54 8.66 -5.49
CA ASP A 60 -12.16 9.35 -4.35
C ASP A 60 -13.69 9.50 -4.47
N THR A 61 -14.37 8.64 -5.22
CA THR A 61 -15.83 8.71 -5.38
C THR A 61 -16.56 8.27 -4.10
N GLY A 62 -15.87 7.63 -3.16
CA GLY A 62 -16.40 7.21 -1.86
C GLY A 62 -16.38 8.29 -0.79
N VAL A 63 -15.85 9.50 -1.07
CA VAL A 63 -15.81 10.61 -0.10
C VAL A 63 -17.18 11.21 0.15
N SER A 64 -17.46 11.53 1.42
CA SER A 64 -18.69 12.22 1.81
C SER A 64 -18.61 13.75 1.78
N TYR A 65 -17.39 14.32 1.85
CA TYR A 65 -17.21 15.77 2.04
C TYR A 65 -16.29 16.44 1.01
N ARG A 66 -14.97 16.32 1.13
CA ARG A 66 -14.01 16.98 0.23
C ARG A 66 -13.36 15.97 -0.73
N PRO A 67 -13.60 16.07 -2.05
CA PRO A 67 -12.86 15.29 -3.03
C PRO A 67 -11.46 15.87 -3.25
N GLY A 68 -10.64 15.15 -4.01
CA GLY A 68 -9.27 15.53 -4.38
C GLY A 68 -8.25 14.41 -4.14
N ALA A 69 -8.60 13.41 -3.33
CA ALA A 69 -7.70 12.29 -3.02
C ALA A 69 -7.35 11.46 -4.27
N ARG A 70 -8.16 11.49 -5.35
CA ARG A 70 -7.82 10.87 -6.63
C ARG A 70 -6.50 11.34 -7.24
N PHE A 71 -6.02 12.54 -6.87
CA PHE A 71 -4.73 13.08 -7.30
C PHE A 71 -3.57 12.71 -6.36
N GLY A 72 -3.86 12.09 -5.22
CA GLY A 72 -2.91 11.68 -4.20
C GLY A 72 -1.76 10.83 -4.72
N PRO A 73 -2.00 9.74 -5.48
CA PRO A 73 -0.91 8.87 -5.94
C PRO A 73 0.12 9.61 -6.79
N ARG A 74 -0.32 10.52 -7.68
CA ARG A 74 0.57 11.36 -8.49
C ARG A 74 1.38 12.32 -7.63
N ALA A 75 0.72 13.04 -6.71
CA ALA A 75 1.40 13.98 -5.82
C ALA A 75 2.44 13.28 -4.93
N VAL A 76 2.16 12.06 -4.46
CA VAL A 76 3.11 11.25 -3.69
C VAL A 76 4.29 10.80 -4.55
N ARG A 77 4.06 10.38 -5.81
CA ARG A 77 5.17 10.10 -6.74
C ARG A 77 6.08 11.32 -6.87
N ASP A 78 5.52 12.48 -7.17
CA ASP A 78 6.29 13.74 -7.32
C ASP A 78 7.07 14.12 -6.05
N ALA A 79 6.46 13.99 -4.87
CA ALA A 79 7.13 14.31 -3.60
C ALA A 79 8.19 13.26 -3.21
N SER A 80 7.99 12.00 -3.58
CA SER A 80 8.86 10.89 -3.18
C SER A 80 10.24 10.89 -3.85
N GLN A 81 10.47 11.75 -4.85
CA GLN A 81 11.75 11.83 -5.57
C GLN A 81 12.94 12.15 -4.66
N TYR A 82 12.69 12.77 -3.50
CA TYR A 82 13.70 13.10 -2.50
C TYR A 82 14.05 11.95 -1.54
N VAL A 83 13.25 10.88 -1.49
CA VAL A 83 13.49 9.73 -0.61
C VAL A 83 14.84 9.08 -0.92
N LYS A 84 15.56 8.69 0.13
CA LYS A 84 16.90 8.08 0.04
C LYS A 84 16.83 6.62 0.49
N ARG A 85 17.66 5.78 -0.12
CA ARG A 85 17.68 4.32 0.10
C ARG A 85 18.24 3.88 1.46
N PHE A 86 19.13 4.67 2.06
CA PHE A 86 19.83 4.31 3.30
C PHE A 86 19.15 4.90 4.54
N HIS A 87 18.73 4.02 5.45
CA HIS A 87 18.10 4.37 6.72
C HIS A 87 19.13 4.34 7.86
N MET A 88 19.54 5.51 8.34
CA MET A 88 20.67 5.66 9.27
C MET A 88 20.47 4.95 10.61
N HIS A 89 19.28 5.06 11.21
CA HIS A 89 19.03 4.50 12.55
C HIS A 89 19.05 2.96 12.56
N HIS A 90 18.63 2.34 11.46
CA HIS A 90 18.63 0.88 11.32
C HIS A 90 19.87 0.35 10.61
N ASN A 91 20.72 1.24 10.08
CA ASN A 91 21.90 0.89 9.28
C ASN A 91 21.57 -0.07 8.11
N ILE A 92 20.48 0.22 7.38
CA ILE A 92 19.99 -0.62 6.27
C ILE A 92 19.91 0.21 5.01
N ASP A 93 20.42 -0.34 3.92
CA ASP A 93 20.11 0.14 2.58
C ASP A 93 18.97 -0.68 1.97
N VAL A 94 17.80 -0.07 1.85
CA VAL A 94 16.57 -0.75 1.41
C VAL A 94 16.71 -1.31 0.00
N CYS A 95 17.43 -0.62 -0.88
CA CYS A 95 17.63 -1.04 -2.27
C CYS A 95 18.71 -2.12 -2.41
N ASP A 96 19.59 -2.28 -1.42
CA ASP A 96 20.51 -3.43 -1.39
C ASP A 96 19.80 -4.67 -0.85
N ALA A 97 18.87 -4.51 0.10
CA ALA A 97 18.16 -5.61 0.73
C ALA A 97 16.96 -6.15 -0.06
N LEU A 98 16.23 -5.28 -0.77
CA LEU A 98 14.94 -5.61 -1.39
C LEU A 98 14.93 -5.26 -2.88
N SER A 99 14.25 -6.09 -3.66
CA SER A 99 13.77 -5.81 -5.01
C SER A 99 12.39 -5.15 -4.92
N ILE A 100 12.28 -3.93 -5.42
CA ILE A 100 11.09 -3.08 -5.27
C ILE A 100 10.73 -2.47 -6.62
N ALA A 101 9.44 -2.43 -6.96
CA ALA A 101 8.96 -1.88 -8.22
C ALA A 101 7.69 -1.03 -8.06
N ASP A 102 7.47 -0.11 -9.01
CA ASP A 102 6.22 0.64 -9.19
C ASP A 102 5.38 -0.01 -10.31
N ALA A 103 4.17 -0.46 -10.01
CA ALA A 103 3.27 -1.08 -10.99
C ALA A 103 2.32 -0.08 -11.67
N GLY A 104 2.52 1.22 -11.50
CA GLY A 104 1.63 2.24 -12.03
C GLY A 104 0.35 2.37 -11.18
N ASP A 105 -0.78 2.61 -11.83
CA ASP A 105 -2.06 2.86 -11.16
C ASP A 105 -3.06 1.73 -11.45
N ALA A 106 -3.84 1.37 -10.43
CA ALA A 106 -4.94 0.43 -10.56
C ALA A 106 -6.06 1.01 -11.46
N PRO A 107 -6.80 0.17 -12.20
CA PRO A 107 -7.90 0.60 -13.05
C PRO A 107 -9.09 1.13 -12.23
N ILE A 108 -9.65 2.26 -12.65
CA ILE A 108 -10.73 2.97 -11.95
C ILE A 108 -11.98 3.10 -12.83
N SER A 109 -13.17 2.90 -12.24
CA SER A 109 -14.45 3.28 -12.84
C SER A 109 -15.04 4.48 -12.07
N PRO A 110 -14.80 5.73 -12.51
CA PRO A 110 -14.97 6.91 -11.67
C PRO A 110 -16.41 7.19 -11.20
N PHE A 111 -17.42 6.58 -11.82
CA PHE A 111 -18.83 6.76 -11.47
C PHE A 111 -19.44 5.54 -10.76
N ASP A 112 -18.66 4.48 -10.56
CA ASP A 112 -19.14 3.24 -9.97
C ASP A 112 -18.11 2.77 -8.93
N ILE A 113 -18.46 2.98 -7.67
CA ILE A 113 -17.61 2.59 -6.54
C ILE A 113 -17.50 1.07 -6.44
N GLY A 114 -18.59 0.32 -6.63
CA GLY A 114 -18.57 -1.13 -6.56
C GLY A 114 -17.62 -1.70 -7.61
N LYS A 115 -17.81 -1.29 -8.87
CA LYS A 115 -16.95 -1.71 -9.98
C LYS A 115 -15.49 -1.29 -9.78
N THR A 116 -15.24 -0.10 -9.24
CA THR A 116 -13.86 0.33 -8.94
C THR A 116 -13.22 -0.56 -7.89
N LEU A 117 -13.90 -0.86 -6.79
CA LEU A 117 -13.35 -1.70 -5.73
C LEU A 117 -13.06 -3.13 -6.22
N ASP A 118 -13.91 -3.69 -7.09
CA ASP A 118 -13.66 -4.97 -7.74
C ASP A 118 -12.41 -4.91 -8.65
N LEU A 119 -12.34 -3.91 -9.54
CA LEU A 119 -11.21 -3.69 -10.44
C LEU A 119 -9.88 -3.53 -9.69
N VAL A 120 -9.87 -2.80 -8.58
CA VAL A 120 -8.69 -2.59 -7.75
C VAL A 120 -8.28 -3.88 -7.04
N ALA A 121 -9.25 -4.65 -6.51
CA ALA A 121 -8.98 -5.92 -5.85
C ALA A 121 -8.37 -6.93 -6.84
N ASP A 122 -8.93 -7.05 -8.04
CA ASP A 122 -8.44 -7.96 -9.08
C ASP A 122 -7.05 -7.56 -9.58
N PHE A 123 -6.83 -6.26 -9.80
CA PHE A 123 -5.51 -5.73 -10.17
C PHE A 123 -4.47 -6.06 -9.10
N ALA A 124 -4.76 -5.76 -7.83
CA ALA A 124 -3.84 -6.02 -6.72
C ALA A 124 -3.59 -7.53 -6.52
N ALA A 125 -4.61 -8.38 -6.70
CA ALA A 125 -4.48 -9.83 -6.61
C ALA A 125 -3.46 -10.37 -7.61
N GLY A 126 -3.43 -9.84 -8.84
CA GLY A 126 -2.50 -10.25 -9.90
C GLY A 126 -1.11 -9.61 -9.89
N LEU A 127 -0.81 -8.68 -8.98
CA LEU A 127 0.50 -8.00 -8.96
C LEU A 127 1.62 -8.89 -8.44
N GLY A 128 2.74 -8.96 -9.15
CA GLY A 128 3.92 -9.70 -8.68
C GLY A 128 3.66 -11.20 -8.55
N GLU A 129 2.80 -11.77 -9.39
CA GLU A 129 2.71 -13.21 -9.57
C GLU A 129 4.05 -13.74 -10.08
N HIS A 130 4.47 -14.85 -9.48
CA HIS A 130 5.73 -15.53 -9.72
C HIS A 130 5.47 -17.03 -9.91
N ASP A 131 6.49 -17.75 -10.37
CA ASP A 131 6.40 -19.20 -10.59
C ASP A 131 5.84 -19.92 -9.36
N ALA A 132 5.12 -21.02 -9.60
CA ALA A 132 4.53 -21.85 -8.56
C ALA A 132 5.56 -22.17 -7.45
N GLY A 133 5.23 -21.79 -6.20
CA GLY A 133 6.06 -22.06 -5.02
C GLY A 133 6.91 -20.89 -4.52
N THR A 134 6.73 -19.68 -5.07
CA THR A 134 7.33 -18.45 -4.53
C THR A 134 6.31 -17.63 -3.75
N GLU A 135 6.76 -17.02 -2.65
CA GLU A 135 5.92 -16.12 -1.86
C GLU A 135 5.50 -14.89 -2.70
N PRO A 136 4.23 -14.48 -2.65
CA PRO A 136 3.76 -13.32 -3.41
C PRO A 136 4.46 -12.05 -2.92
N ALA A 137 4.73 -11.13 -3.85
CA ALA A 137 5.27 -9.81 -3.50
C ALA A 137 4.35 -9.11 -2.49
N ARG A 138 4.95 -8.40 -1.52
CA ARG A 138 4.19 -7.54 -0.61
C ARG A 138 3.71 -6.30 -1.36
N LEU A 139 2.55 -5.81 -1.00
CA LEU A 139 1.91 -4.70 -1.69
C LEU A 139 1.90 -3.45 -0.83
N LEU A 140 2.17 -2.30 -1.47
CA LEU A 140 1.99 -0.99 -0.87
C LEU A 140 1.15 -0.11 -1.82
N ALA A 141 -0.14 -0.03 -1.52
CA ALA A 141 -1.07 0.83 -2.23
C ALA A 141 -0.96 2.27 -1.72
N VAL A 142 -0.82 3.23 -2.62
CA VAL A 142 -0.95 4.66 -2.32
C VAL A 142 -2.26 5.13 -2.90
N GLY A 143 -3.16 5.56 -2.01
CA GLY A 143 -4.55 5.74 -2.35
C GLY A 143 -4.99 7.14 -2.73
N GLY A 144 -6.26 7.19 -3.11
CA GLY A 144 -7.15 8.28 -2.77
C GLY A 144 -7.92 7.98 -1.49
N ASP A 145 -9.26 7.96 -1.53
CA ASP A 145 -10.07 7.85 -0.30
C ASP A 145 -10.00 6.46 0.37
N HIS A 146 -10.44 6.37 1.62
CA HIS A 146 -10.24 5.18 2.45
C HIS A 146 -11.06 3.96 2.01
N SER A 147 -12.05 4.11 1.11
CA SER A 147 -12.85 2.99 0.60
C SER A 147 -11.99 1.94 -0.11
N ILE A 148 -10.86 2.36 -0.70
CA ILE A 148 -9.92 1.44 -1.37
C ILE A 148 -9.32 0.41 -0.41
N ALA A 149 -9.33 0.67 0.92
CA ALA A 149 -8.81 -0.27 1.90
C ALA A 149 -9.55 -1.61 1.81
N TYR A 150 -10.87 -1.60 1.58
CA TYR A 150 -11.66 -2.82 1.38
C TYR A 150 -11.12 -3.66 0.21
N ALA A 151 -10.86 -3.03 -0.95
CA ALA A 151 -10.35 -3.73 -2.13
C ALA A 151 -8.95 -4.33 -1.88
N ASN A 152 -8.07 -3.57 -1.23
CA ASN A 152 -6.71 -4.02 -0.94
C ASN A 152 -6.67 -5.11 0.15
N ILE A 153 -7.57 -5.06 1.13
CA ILE A 153 -7.75 -6.11 2.15
C ILE A 153 -8.26 -7.40 1.50
N ARG A 154 -9.27 -7.32 0.62
CA ARG A 154 -9.77 -8.47 -0.14
C ARG A 154 -8.66 -9.10 -0.98
N ALA A 155 -7.88 -8.30 -1.69
CA ALA A 155 -6.74 -8.79 -2.47
C ALA A 155 -5.68 -9.47 -1.58
N CYS A 156 -5.33 -8.86 -0.45
CA CYS A 156 -4.38 -9.44 0.51
C CYS A 156 -4.88 -10.78 1.07
N TYR A 157 -6.16 -10.86 1.44
CA TYR A 157 -6.79 -12.08 1.95
C TYR A 157 -6.69 -13.22 0.93
N ALA A 158 -7.03 -12.96 -0.33
CA ALA A 158 -6.91 -13.94 -1.41
C ALA A 158 -5.46 -14.36 -1.67
N ARG A 159 -4.52 -13.39 -1.73
CA ARG A 159 -3.09 -13.65 -1.96
C ARG A 159 -2.43 -14.47 -0.86
N LEU A 160 -2.95 -14.40 0.37
CA LEU A 160 -2.47 -15.19 1.51
C LEU A 160 -3.21 -16.54 1.66
N GLY A 161 -3.95 -16.96 0.65
CA GLY A 161 -4.63 -18.27 0.63
C GLY A 161 -5.84 -18.33 1.55
N GLU A 162 -6.56 -17.21 1.71
CA GLU A 162 -7.83 -17.13 2.44
C GLU A 162 -7.70 -17.66 3.88
N PRO A 163 -6.81 -17.07 4.71
CA PRO A 163 -6.49 -17.61 6.02
C PRO A 163 -7.72 -17.73 6.90
N ARG A 164 -7.92 -18.92 7.48
CA ARG A 164 -9.03 -19.19 8.39
C ARG A 164 -8.99 -18.21 9.57
N GLY A 165 -10.09 -17.47 9.74
CA GLY A 165 -10.24 -16.47 10.79
C GLY A 165 -10.05 -15.04 10.30
N GLY A 166 -9.61 -14.81 9.06
CA GLY A 166 -9.39 -13.48 8.51
C GLY A 166 -8.01 -12.91 8.86
N LEU A 167 -7.73 -11.73 8.30
CA LEU A 167 -6.48 -11.01 8.49
C LEU A 167 -6.45 -10.26 9.83
N ALA A 168 -5.25 -10.13 10.41
CA ALA A 168 -5.01 -9.13 11.45
C ALA A 168 -4.82 -7.75 10.80
N LEU A 169 -5.26 -6.69 11.49
CA LEU A 169 -5.23 -5.33 10.96
C LEU A 169 -4.76 -4.32 12.02
N VAL A 170 -3.78 -3.51 11.64
CA VAL A 170 -3.40 -2.31 12.41
C VAL A 170 -3.85 -1.10 11.60
N HIS A 171 -4.77 -0.34 12.16
CA HIS A 171 -5.44 0.78 11.53
C HIS A 171 -5.06 2.09 12.23
N PHE A 172 -4.49 3.04 11.50
CA PHE A 172 -4.16 4.37 12.01
C PHE A 172 -5.06 5.41 11.35
N ASP A 173 -6.04 5.94 12.09
CA ASP A 173 -6.97 6.95 11.59
C ASP A 173 -7.58 7.75 12.74
N SER A 174 -8.11 8.92 12.43
CA SER A 174 -8.95 9.69 13.35
C SER A 174 -10.37 9.11 13.48
N HIS A 175 -10.80 8.27 12.54
CA HIS A 175 -12.14 7.67 12.47
C HIS A 175 -12.07 6.15 12.54
N LEU A 176 -13.18 5.49 12.90
CA LEU A 176 -13.24 4.02 12.93
C LEU A 176 -13.50 3.40 11.55
N ASP A 177 -14.17 4.14 10.66
CA ASP A 177 -14.52 3.70 9.31
C ASP A 177 -15.30 2.36 9.28
N THR A 178 -16.21 2.23 10.25
CA THR A 178 -17.13 1.10 10.45
C THR A 178 -18.62 1.47 10.33
N VAL A 179 -18.95 2.57 9.66
CA VAL A 179 -20.34 2.97 9.41
C VAL A 179 -20.99 1.97 8.44
N ASP A 180 -22.27 1.65 8.62
CA ASP A 180 -22.95 0.71 7.72
C ASP A 180 -23.20 1.30 6.34
N THR A 181 -23.89 2.45 6.33
CA THR A 181 -24.37 3.10 5.11
C THR A 181 -24.27 4.62 5.23
N LEU A 182 -23.96 5.28 4.11
CA LEU A 182 -24.10 6.72 3.93
C LEU A 182 -25.03 6.97 2.74
N TRP A 183 -26.16 7.63 2.96
CA TRP A 183 -27.18 7.89 1.93
C TRP A 183 -27.61 6.64 1.13
N GLY A 184 -27.65 5.48 1.78
CA GLY A 184 -28.01 4.20 1.15
C GLY A 184 -26.85 3.48 0.45
N GLU A 185 -25.67 4.09 0.35
CA GLU A 185 -24.46 3.45 -0.16
C GLU A 185 -23.70 2.74 0.97
N ARG A 186 -23.38 1.46 0.79
CA ARG A 186 -22.64 0.63 1.75
C ARG A 186 -21.12 0.71 1.55
N ARG A 187 -20.68 1.12 0.37
CA ARG A 187 -19.27 1.22 -0.03
C ARG A 187 -18.89 2.69 -0.08
N SER A 188 -18.26 3.17 0.97
CA SER A 188 -17.80 4.56 1.10
C SER A 188 -16.49 4.59 1.88
N HIS A 189 -15.87 5.77 1.98
CA HIS A 189 -14.67 5.93 2.80
C HIS A 189 -14.92 5.65 4.30
N ALA A 190 -16.17 5.69 4.76
CA ALA A 190 -16.52 5.50 6.17
C ALA A 190 -16.92 4.06 6.52
N SER A 191 -16.90 3.13 5.56
CA SER A 191 -17.36 1.75 5.74
C SER A 191 -16.38 0.62 5.38
N PRO A 192 -15.12 0.83 4.94
CA PRO A 192 -14.29 -0.25 4.40
C PRO A 192 -14.07 -1.40 5.40
N PHE A 193 -13.86 -1.10 6.68
CA PHE A 193 -13.55 -2.13 7.68
C PHE A 193 -14.79 -2.88 8.13
N ARG A 194 -15.95 -2.23 8.18
CA ARG A 194 -17.20 -2.95 8.42
C ARG A 194 -17.51 -3.94 7.29
N ARG A 195 -17.28 -3.54 6.02
CA ARG A 195 -17.40 -4.47 4.88
C ARG A 195 -16.43 -5.64 5.00
N ALA A 196 -15.16 -5.37 5.30
CA ALA A 196 -14.15 -6.40 5.45
C ALA A 196 -14.43 -7.38 6.59
N ILE A 197 -14.97 -6.91 7.72
CA ILE A 197 -15.35 -7.76 8.86
C ILE A 197 -16.58 -8.61 8.51
N GLU A 198 -17.63 -8.03 7.92
CA GLU A 198 -18.84 -8.78 7.54
C GLU A 198 -18.56 -9.87 6.49
N GLU A 199 -17.57 -9.66 5.62
CA GLU A 199 -17.14 -10.63 4.61
C GLU A 199 -16.05 -11.60 5.11
N GLY A 200 -15.61 -11.47 6.37
CA GLY A 200 -14.62 -12.37 6.99
C GLY A 200 -13.18 -12.15 6.53
N PHE A 201 -12.89 -11.08 5.79
CA PHE A 201 -11.52 -10.77 5.37
C PHE A 201 -10.65 -10.30 6.52
N VAL A 202 -11.24 -9.74 7.58
CA VAL A 202 -10.56 -9.25 8.78
C VAL A 202 -11.13 -9.94 10.01
N ASP A 203 -10.24 -10.41 10.88
CA ASP A 203 -10.60 -10.84 12.24
C ASP A 203 -10.78 -9.59 13.10
N PRO A 204 -12.01 -9.24 13.54
CA PRO A 204 -12.20 -8.06 14.37
C PRO A 204 -11.48 -8.18 15.72
N ALA A 205 -11.28 -9.40 16.25
CA ALA A 205 -10.53 -9.61 17.49
C ALA A 205 -9.01 -9.41 17.31
N ARG A 206 -8.54 -9.24 16.07
CA ARG A 206 -7.15 -8.90 15.71
C ARG A 206 -7.07 -7.60 14.92
N MET A 207 -8.08 -6.75 15.04
CA MET A 207 -8.07 -5.39 14.52
C MET A 207 -7.85 -4.41 15.67
N ILE A 208 -6.86 -3.54 15.51
CA ILE A 208 -6.61 -2.41 16.42
C ILE A 208 -6.67 -1.08 15.66
N SER A 209 -7.46 -0.13 16.16
CA SER A 209 -7.58 1.23 15.63
C SER A 209 -6.93 2.26 16.55
N ILE A 210 -5.95 3.00 16.02
CA ILE A 210 -5.11 3.93 16.78
C ILE A 210 -5.31 5.35 16.25
N GLY A 211 -5.68 6.27 17.14
CA GLY A 211 -5.82 7.70 16.82
C GLY A 211 -7.25 8.22 16.76
N VAL A 212 -8.25 7.35 17.00
CA VAL A 212 -9.68 7.68 16.97
C VAL A 212 -9.98 8.89 17.87
N LYS A 213 -10.57 9.94 17.30
CA LYS A 213 -10.84 11.21 17.97
C LYS A 213 -11.90 12.03 17.25
N GLY A 214 -12.39 13.08 17.90
CA GLY A 214 -13.35 14.02 17.32
C GLY A 214 -14.81 13.66 17.62
N PRO A 215 -15.75 14.54 17.26
CA PRO A 215 -17.17 14.30 17.47
C PRO A 215 -17.69 13.21 16.52
N LEU A 216 -18.65 12.43 17.00
CA LEU A 216 -19.39 11.43 16.22
C LEU A 216 -20.76 11.97 15.82
N ASN A 217 -21.41 11.35 14.82
CA ASN A 217 -22.80 11.69 14.48
C ASN A 217 -23.76 11.14 15.54
N ALA A 218 -23.46 9.96 16.08
CA ALA A 218 -24.18 9.36 17.19
C ALA A 218 -23.27 8.49 18.05
N ALA A 219 -23.63 8.27 19.32
CA ALA A 219 -22.93 7.32 20.18
C ALA A 219 -22.93 5.89 19.61
N ALA A 220 -23.99 5.54 18.87
CA ALA A 220 -24.16 4.24 18.21
C ALA A 220 -23.12 3.97 17.10
N ASP A 221 -22.40 4.99 16.62
CA ASP A 221 -21.32 4.80 15.62
C ASP A 221 -20.17 3.94 16.19
N LEU A 222 -20.09 3.80 17.52
CA LEU A 222 -19.11 2.95 18.21
C LEU A 222 -19.57 1.51 18.40
N ASP A 223 -20.86 1.24 18.28
CA ASP A 223 -21.45 -0.02 18.72
C ASP A 223 -20.98 -1.19 17.87
N PHE A 224 -20.88 -1.01 16.55
CA PHE A 224 -20.41 -2.08 15.66
C PHE A 224 -19.00 -2.55 16.05
N ALA A 225 -18.04 -1.62 16.15
CA ALA A 225 -16.66 -1.95 16.46
C ALA A 225 -16.54 -2.65 17.82
N ARG A 226 -17.25 -2.14 18.85
CA ARG A 226 -17.30 -2.74 20.19
C ARG A 226 -17.89 -4.14 20.20
N HIS A 227 -19.04 -4.34 19.56
CA HIS A 227 -19.70 -5.65 19.52
C HIS A 227 -18.92 -6.66 18.69
N ALA A 228 -18.22 -6.23 17.65
CA ALA A 228 -17.36 -7.08 16.83
C ALA A 228 -16.06 -7.49 17.54
N GLY A 229 -15.64 -6.74 18.58
CA GLY A 229 -14.41 -7.01 19.33
C GLY A 229 -13.17 -6.26 18.83
N VAL A 230 -13.35 -5.18 18.06
CA VAL A 230 -12.26 -4.30 17.62
C VAL A 230 -11.68 -3.54 18.81
N THR A 231 -10.35 -3.45 18.87
CA THR A 231 -9.59 -2.72 19.91
C THR A 231 -9.29 -1.28 19.51
#